data_AF-A0A9E5R7N9-F1
#
_entry.id   AF-A0A9E5R7N9-F1
#
_cell.length_a   1.000
_cell.length_b   1.000
_cell.length_c   1.000
_cell.angle_alpha   90.00
_cell.angle_beta   90.00
_cell.angle_gamma   90.00
#
_symmetry.space_group_name_H-M   'P 1'
#
loop_
_entity.id
_entity.type
_entity.pdbx_description
1 polymer ?
#
loop_
_entity_poly.entity_id
_entity_poly.type
_entity_poly.pdbx_seq_one_letter_code
_entity_poly.pdbx_strand_id
1 'polypeptide(L)'
;MDYRLRTPKRYKPGKRGRRVFRSYKWLRNLLLIPALLYAGYLIYYNQSSFRAAMFNLGEQVSDAAENAIPPTATPVIDVSNERIEAERTYRLGNYSAAIDNYQVVIQGAPNDILAHYRLAYLLIITSDLGANQEHLDEALSVAKRAINADPEAAEGWAVYAMALVWQDRNAEAISYASRALEIQPDFVMAQAFIAQAYWQSNLPELAEAEITEAVNFLREAGSASPETIAQIFRTQGLIYEGLLERETAIEAYERAREAAPHATFVAAELALSYWGNGQEEIAIEVLSESLTQNPRDTTLLFFISRIYTNLGNASDATQALERCVQINPNDFRCLSWLGGYRFYAQQYTEAIDLLQRAIDGGSNDPADWWQLGRSYYWIGQCEVAIPLFRQGYSISVEQENAEQQGRIVEALRDCNATIEQ
;
A
#
# COMPACT_ATOMS: atom_id res chain seq x y z
N MET A 1 -49.62 5.69 48.16
CA MET A 1 -50.27 4.41 48.51
C MET A 1 -49.60 3.32 47.70
N ASP A 2 -49.05 2.32 48.40
CA ASP A 2 -48.48 1.04 47.94
C ASP A 2 -47.59 0.99 46.69
N TYR A 3 -46.30 1.24 46.89
CA TYR A 3 -45.25 0.61 46.07
C TYR A 3 -44.51 -0.43 46.92
N ARG A 4 -44.87 -1.71 46.73
CA ARG A 4 -44.10 -2.86 47.24
C ARG A 4 -42.74 -2.90 46.53
N LEU A 5 -41.67 -2.68 47.29
CA LEU A 5 -40.30 -2.93 46.84
C LEU A 5 -40.16 -4.43 46.47
N ARG A 6 -39.98 -4.73 45.19
CA ARG A 6 -39.54 -6.05 44.73
C ARG A 6 -38.09 -6.25 45.15
N THR A 7 -37.84 -7.27 45.97
CA THR A 7 -36.49 -7.71 46.32
C THR A 7 -35.73 -8.17 45.07
N PRO A 8 -34.43 -7.86 44.94
CA PRO A 8 -33.64 -8.35 43.81
C PRO A 8 -33.45 -9.86 43.90
N LYS A 9 -33.57 -10.54 42.75
CA LYS A 9 -33.36 -11.98 42.60
C LYS A 9 -32.00 -12.37 43.21
N ARG A 10 -32.01 -13.33 44.15
CA ARG A 10 -30.81 -14.00 44.66
C ARG A 10 -29.97 -14.52 43.49
N TYR A 11 -28.76 -13.98 43.35
CA TYR A 11 -27.72 -14.53 42.50
C TYR A 11 -27.38 -15.96 42.97
N LYS A 12 -27.71 -16.96 42.14
CA LYS A 12 -27.12 -18.30 42.28
C LYS A 12 -25.84 -18.30 41.45
N PRO A 13 -24.66 -18.56 42.03
CA PRO A 13 -23.45 -18.67 41.24
C PRO A 13 -23.57 -19.91 40.35
N GLY A 14 -23.69 -19.69 39.04
CA GLY A 14 -23.59 -20.75 38.05
C GLY A 14 -22.18 -21.33 38.10
N LYS A 15 -22.07 -22.65 38.30
CA LYS A 15 -20.83 -23.39 38.14
C LYS A 15 -20.38 -23.33 36.67
N ARG A 16 -19.70 -22.25 36.29
CA ARG A 16 -18.84 -22.24 35.10
C ARG A 16 -17.56 -22.99 35.46
N GLY A 17 -17.44 -24.22 34.99
CA GLY A 17 -16.17 -24.93 34.99
C GLY A 17 -15.16 -24.11 34.17
N ARG A 18 -14.25 -23.42 34.84
CA ARG A 18 -13.06 -22.84 34.22
C ARG A 18 -12.21 -24.00 33.71
N ARG A 19 -12.25 -24.30 32.41
CA ARG A 19 -11.10 -24.97 31.78
C ARG A 19 -9.97 -23.96 31.75
N VAL A 20 -9.14 -23.98 32.77
CA VAL A 20 -7.87 -23.28 32.77
C VAL A 20 -6.97 -24.02 31.78
N PHE A 21 -6.88 -23.55 30.54
CA PHE A 21 -5.74 -23.90 29.70
C PHE A 21 -4.51 -23.25 30.35
N ARG A 22 -3.86 -23.96 31.29
CA ARG A 22 -2.54 -23.59 31.78
C ARG A 22 -1.59 -23.71 30.60
N SER A 23 -1.27 -22.60 29.97
CA SER A 23 -0.18 -22.51 28.99
C SER A 23 1.11 -22.97 29.67
N TYR A 24 1.58 -24.16 29.33
CA TYR A 24 2.84 -24.73 29.82
C TYR A 24 4.08 -24.05 29.19
N LYS A 25 3.93 -22.90 28.51
CA LYS A 25 5.05 -22.14 27.90
C LYS A 25 6.16 -21.85 28.91
N TRP A 26 5.81 -21.56 30.17
CA TRP A 26 6.80 -21.35 31.24
C TRP A 26 7.57 -22.64 31.57
N LEU A 27 6.89 -23.80 31.62
CA LEU A 27 7.48 -25.12 31.84
C LEU A 27 8.34 -25.56 30.63
N ARG A 28 7.94 -25.19 29.41
CA ARG A 28 8.73 -25.40 28.18
C ARG A 28 10.03 -24.59 28.23
N ASN A 29 9.95 -23.32 28.62
CA ASN A 29 11.13 -22.46 28.75
C ASN A 29 12.04 -22.89 29.91
N LEU A 30 11.46 -23.39 31.01
CA LEU A 30 12.19 -23.91 32.17
C LEU A 30 12.99 -25.20 31.87
N LEU A 31 12.61 -25.95 30.83
CA LEU A 31 13.36 -27.11 30.35
C LEU A 31 14.26 -26.79 29.15
N LEU A 32 13.83 -25.92 28.23
CA LEU A 32 14.61 -25.56 27.04
C LEU A 32 15.86 -24.74 27.37
N ILE A 33 15.75 -23.79 28.31
CA ILE A 33 16.90 -22.91 28.63
C ILE A 33 18.05 -23.73 29.24
N PRO A 34 17.85 -24.61 30.24
CA PRO A 34 18.91 -25.48 30.73
C PRO A 34 19.42 -26.46 29.67
N ALA A 35 18.55 -26.98 28.79
CA ALA A 35 18.95 -27.89 27.72
C ALA A 35 19.85 -27.20 26.68
N LEU A 36 19.53 -25.95 26.30
CA LEU A 36 20.35 -25.14 25.39
C LEU A 36 21.68 -24.75 26.03
N LEU A 37 21.68 -24.39 27.32
CA LEU A 37 22.91 -24.11 28.06
C LEU A 37 23.78 -25.36 28.21
N TYR A 38 23.18 -26.53 28.45
CA TYR A 38 23.89 -27.80 28.53
C TYR A 38 24.41 -28.24 27.16
N ALA A 39 23.64 -28.06 26.09
CA ALA A 39 24.10 -28.30 24.72
C ALA A 39 25.25 -27.36 24.35
N GLY A 40 25.16 -26.07 24.68
CA GLY A 40 26.24 -25.10 24.52
C GLY A 40 27.49 -25.50 25.33
N TYR A 41 27.30 -25.98 26.56
CA TYR A 41 28.38 -26.50 27.40
C TYR A 41 29.03 -27.75 26.80
N LEU A 42 28.25 -28.69 26.25
CA LEU A 42 28.77 -29.87 25.57
C LEU A 42 29.56 -29.51 24.30
N ILE A 43 29.07 -28.55 23.52
CA ILE A 43 29.78 -28.03 22.33
C ILE A 43 31.08 -27.33 22.75
N TYR A 44 31.05 -26.54 23.82
CA TYR A 44 32.23 -25.87 24.36
C TYR A 44 33.28 -26.87 24.89
N TYR A 45 32.84 -27.89 25.64
CA TYR A 45 33.72 -28.90 26.22
C TYR A 45 34.30 -29.84 25.15
N ASN A 46 33.52 -30.19 24.12
CA ASN A 46 33.95 -31.00 22.97
C ASN A 46 34.29 -30.15 21.73
N GLN A 47 34.78 -28.91 21.92
CA GLN A 47 35.06 -27.98 20.82
C GLN A 47 36.00 -28.54 19.76
N SER A 48 36.96 -29.40 20.13
CA SER A 48 37.90 -30.04 19.20
C SER A 48 37.18 -31.05 18.29
N SER A 49 36.35 -31.92 18.87
CA SER A 49 35.55 -32.91 18.16
C SER A 49 34.50 -32.26 17.26
N PHE A 50 33.87 -31.19 17.74
CA PHE A 50 32.89 -30.42 16.97
C PHE A 50 33.54 -29.68 15.80
N ARG A 51 34.70 -29.05 16.02
CA ARG A 51 35.48 -28.43 14.92
C ARG A 51 35.92 -29.45 13.89
N ALA A 52 36.38 -30.63 14.31
CA ALA A 52 36.76 -31.70 13.40
C ALA A 52 35.56 -32.22 12.58
N ALA A 53 34.39 -32.37 13.19
CA ALA A 53 33.17 -32.76 12.49
C ALA A 53 32.72 -31.70 11.47
N MET A 54 32.74 -30.41 11.84
CA MET A 54 32.40 -29.31 10.93
C MET A 54 33.42 -29.17 9.80
N PHE A 55 34.70 -29.40 10.08
CA PHE A 55 35.77 -29.39 9.08
C PHE A 55 35.57 -30.51 8.05
N ASN A 56 35.31 -31.75 8.51
CA ASN A 56 35.02 -32.88 7.62
C ASN A 56 33.73 -32.65 6.80
N LEU A 57 32.72 -32.00 7.37
CA LEU A 57 31.50 -31.65 6.64
C LEU A 57 31.80 -30.60 5.56
N GLY A 58 32.63 -29.60 5.88
CA GLY A 58 33.12 -28.61 4.92
C GLY A 58 33.94 -29.25 3.80
N GLU A 59 34.78 -30.24 4.12
CA GLU A 59 35.59 -31.00 3.16
C GLU A 59 34.70 -31.85 2.24
N GLN A 60 33.69 -32.54 2.79
CA GLN A 60 32.71 -33.28 1.99
C GLN A 60 31.87 -32.38 1.06
N VAL A 61 31.49 -31.19 1.53
CA VAL A 61 30.78 -30.21 0.71
C VAL A 61 31.70 -29.62 -0.36
N SER A 62 32.97 -29.39 -0.04
CA SER A 62 34.00 -28.95 -0.98
C SER A 62 34.23 -29.99 -2.07
N ASP A 63 34.46 -31.25 -1.71
CA ASP A 63 34.65 -32.35 -2.66
C ASP A 63 33.42 -32.57 -3.54
N ALA A 64 32.21 -32.41 -2.97
CA ALA A 64 30.97 -32.49 -3.73
C ALA A 64 30.79 -31.30 -4.69
N ALA A 65 31.23 -30.10 -4.31
CA ALA A 65 31.18 -28.91 -5.15
C ALA A 65 32.25 -28.94 -6.26
N GLU A 66 33.44 -29.47 -5.97
CA GLU A 66 34.57 -29.57 -6.89
C GLU A 66 34.32 -30.62 -7.99
N ASN A 67 33.51 -31.64 -7.69
CA ASN A 67 33.06 -32.66 -8.64
C ASN A 67 31.69 -32.39 -9.26
N ALA A 68 31.02 -31.30 -8.89
CA ALA A 68 29.77 -30.90 -9.51
C ALA A 68 30.04 -30.27 -10.88
N ILE A 69 29.41 -30.79 -11.92
CA ILE A 69 29.40 -30.13 -13.23
C ILE A 69 28.77 -28.75 -13.00
N PRO A 70 29.46 -27.63 -13.29
CA PRO A 70 28.87 -26.32 -13.14
C PRO A 70 27.59 -26.26 -13.99
N PRO A 71 26.49 -25.74 -13.43
CA PRO A 71 25.26 -25.64 -14.21
C PRO A 71 25.56 -24.89 -15.51
N THR A 72 25.04 -25.41 -16.62
CA THR A 72 25.15 -24.75 -17.92
C THR A 72 24.74 -23.29 -17.75
N ALA A 73 25.64 -22.35 -18.05
CA ALA A 73 25.35 -20.93 -17.91
C ALA A 73 24.09 -20.61 -18.72
N THR A 74 23.03 -20.21 -18.03
CA THR A 74 21.84 -19.66 -18.66
C THR A 74 22.27 -18.45 -19.50
N PRO A 75 21.80 -18.33 -20.76
CA PRO A 75 22.12 -17.16 -21.58
C PRO A 75 21.76 -15.90 -20.81
N VAL A 76 22.72 -14.99 -20.64
CA VAL A 76 22.44 -13.66 -20.08
C VAL A 76 21.63 -12.93 -21.13
N ILE A 77 20.35 -12.66 -20.84
CA ILE A 77 19.53 -11.81 -21.68
C ILE A 77 20.10 -10.40 -21.55
N ASP A 78 20.56 -9.82 -22.67
CA ASP A 78 21.00 -8.42 -22.67
C ASP A 78 19.76 -7.53 -22.54
N VAL A 79 19.64 -6.88 -21.38
CA VAL A 79 18.53 -6.00 -21.00
C VAL A 79 18.93 -4.52 -20.95
N SER A 80 20.03 -4.16 -21.62
CA SER A 80 20.59 -2.81 -21.54
C SER A 80 19.65 -1.74 -22.09
N ASN A 81 18.96 -2.04 -23.20
CA ASN A 81 18.01 -1.11 -23.81
C ASN A 81 16.76 -0.95 -22.95
N GLU A 82 16.26 -2.06 -22.41
CA GLU A 82 15.10 -2.12 -21.53
C GLU A 82 15.37 -1.34 -20.24
N ARG A 83 16.60 -1.41 -19.70
CA ARG A 83 17.00 -0.60 -18.53
C ARG A 83 16.97 0.89 -18.84
N ILE A 84 17.46 1.31 -20.01
CA ILE A 84 17.43 2.71 -20.44
C ILE A 84 16.00 3.20 -20.62
N GLU A 85 15.15 2.39 -21.27
CA GLU A 85 13.76 2.76 -21.50
C GLU A 85 12.94 2.75 -20.20
N ALA A 86 13.21 1.83 -19.27
CA ALA A 86 12.60 1.80 -17.94
C ALA A 86 12.89 3.10 -17.16
N GLU A 87 14.15 3.51 -17.11
CA GLU A 87 14.54 4.74 -16.42
C GLU A 87 13.99 5.99 -17.13
N ARG A 88 13.96 5.99 -18.46
CA ARG A 88 13.40 7.08 -19.26
C ARG A 88 11.91 7.26 -18.99
N THR A 89 11.13 6.17 -19.05
CA THR A 89 9.69 6.21 -18.83
C THR A 89 9.35 6.56 -17.37
N TYR A 90 10.12 6.05 -16.41
CA TYR A 90 10.04 6.44 -15.00
C TYR A 90 10.21 7.96 -14.81
N ARG A 91 11.28 8.55 -15.37
CA ARG A 91 11.55 10.00 -15.27
C ARG A 91 10.50 10.88 -15.94
N LEU A 92 9.81 10.36 -16.95
CA LEU A 92 8.70 11.03 -17.62
C LEU A 92 7.36 10.87 -16.89
N GLY A 93 7.34 10.17 -15.75
CA GLY A 93 6.12 9.89 -15.00
C GLY A 93 5.24 8.80 -15.63
N ASN A 94 5.69 8.13 -16.68
CA ASN A 94 4.95 7.03 -17.33
C ASN A 94 5.20 5.71 -16.59
N TYR A 95 4.58 5.58 -15.42
CA TYR A 95 4.87 4.50 -14.48
C TYR A 95 4.44 3.12 -14.97
N SER A 96 3.35 3.00 -15.73
CA SER A 96 2.93 1.69 -16.27
C SER A 96 3.97 1.12 -17.23
N ALA A 97 4.45 1.93 -18.18
CA ALA A 97 5.52 1.52 -19.08
C ALA A 97 6.84 1.26 -18.33
N ALA A 98 7.13 2.03 -17.28
CA ALA A 98 8.32 1.81 -16.47
C ALA A 98 8.26 0.46 -15.73
N ILE A 99 7.12 0.12 -15.13
CA ILE A 99 6.88 -1.17 -14.47
C ILE A 99 7.12 -2.33 -15.46
N ASP A 100 6.50 -2.28 -16.63
CA ASP A 100 6.66 -3.32 -17.66
C ASP A 100 8.13 -3.51 -18.06
N ASN A 101 8.87 -2.42 -18.29
CA ASN A 101 10.27 -2.50 -18.67
C ASN A 101 11.16 -3.01 -17.51
N TYR A 102 10.92 -2.57 -16.27
CA TYR A 102 11.68 -3.07 -15.11
C TYR A 102 11.41 -4.56 -14.83
N GLN A 103 10.20 -5.05 -15.09
CA GLN A 103 9.91 -6.49 -15.02
C GLN A 103 10.75 -7.28 -16.03
N VAL A 104 10.91 -6.78 -17.27
CA VAL A 104 11.80 -7.40 -18.27
C VAL A 104 13.27 -7.36 -17.82
N VAL A 105 13.73 -6.23 -17.26
CA VAL A 105 15.10 -6.10 -16.73
C VAL A 105 15.36 -7.13 -15.64
N ILE A 106 14.43 -7.31 -14.69
CA ILE A 106 14.57 -8.30 -13.61
C ILE A 106 14.57 -9.74 -14.14
N GLN A 107 13.84 -10.03 -15.22
CA GLN A 107 13.88 -11.36 -15.84
C GLN A 107 15.25 -11.67 -16.45
N GLY A 108 15.90 -10.69 -17.08
CA GLY A 108 17.23 -10.87 -17.68
C GLY A 108 18.40 -10.69 -16.71
N ALA A 109 18.21 -9.89 -15.66
CA ALA A 109 19.19 -9.61 -14.61
C ALA A 109 18.54 -9.75 -13.21
N PRO A 110 18.33 -10.98 -12.71
CA PRO A 110 17.58 -11.24 -11.46
C PRO A 110 18.22 -10.70 -10.18
N ASN A 111 19.48 -10.26 -10.22
CA ASN A 111 20.20 -9.66 -9.09
C ASN A 111 20.45 -8.15 -9.29
N ASP A 112 19.78 -7.50 -10.26
CA ASP A 112 19.89 -6.04 -10.45
C ASP A 112 19.13 -5.31 -9.33
N ILE A 113 19.88 -4.82 -8.34
CA ILE A 113 19.34 -4.16 -7.13
C ILE A 113 18.51 -2.93 -7.50
N LEU A 114 19.01 -2.11 -8.44
CA LEU A 114 18.34 -0.89 -8.85
C LEU A 114 17.01 -1.18 -9.56
N ALA A 115 16.97 -2.20 -10.41
CA ALA A 115 15.74 -2.61 -11.07
C ALA A 115 14.68 -3.09 -10.06
N HIS A 116 15.10 -3.88 -9.06
CA HIS A 116 14.19 -4.28 -7.97
C HIS A 116 13.72 -3.09 -7.14
N TYR A 117 14.63 -2.18 -6.79
CA TYR A 117 14.30 -0.97 -6.07
C TYR A 117 13.26 -0.13 -6.82
N ARG A 118 13.50 0.13 -8.10
CA ARG A 118 12.61 0.93 -8.95
C ARG A 118 11.26 0.27 -9.14
N LEU A 119 11.20 -1.03 -9.41
CA LEU A 119 9.94 -1.75 -9.55
C LEU A 119 9.15 -1.73 -8.24
N ALA A 120 9.78 -2.04 -7.11
CA ALA A 120 9.11 -2.01 -5.81
C ALA A 120 8.59 -0.61 -5.48
N TYR A 121 9.39 0.44 -5.69
CA TYR A 121 8.98 1.83 -5.51
C TYR A 121 7.76 2.18 -6.37
N LEU A 122 7.80 1.82 -7.66
CA LEU A 122 6.71 2.06 -8.61
C LEU A 122 5.42 1.36 -8.18
N LEU A 123 5.50 0.08 -7.83
CA LEU A 123 4.35 -0.69 -7.34
C LEU A 123 3.71 -0.04 -6.10
N ILE A 124 4.50 0.57 -5.22
CA ILE A 124 3.99 1.29 -4.05
C ILE A 124 3.29 2.58 -4.46
N ILE A 125 3.92 3.45 -5.27
CA ILE A 125 3.32 4.73 -5.64
C ILE A 125 2.12 4.57 -6.58
N THR A 126 2.03 3.46 -7.31
CA THR A 126 0.86 3.10 -8.13
C THR A 126 -0.12 2.16 -7.42
N SER A 127 0.02 1.94 -6.10
CA SER A 127 -0.87 1.07 -5.30
C SER A 127 -2.24 1.69 -4.99
N ASP A 128 -2.67 2.71 -5.76
CA ASP A 128 -3.93 3.41 -5.56
C ASP A 128 -4.09 4.01 -4.15
N LEU A 129 -3.08 4.78 -3.72
CA LEU A 129 -3.02 5.31 -2.34
C LEU A 129 -3.07 4.21 -1.26
N GLY A 130 -2.53 3.03 -1.56
CA GLY A 130 -2.48 1.89 -0.64
C GLY A 130 -3.73 1.00 -0.65
N ALA A 131 -4.72 1.29 -1.50
CA ALA A 131 -5.91 0.46 -1.63
C ALA A 131 -5.62 -0.89 -2.31
N ASN A 132 -4.63 -0.95 -3.19
CA ASN A 132 -4.28 -2.15 -3.92
C ASN A 132 -3.29 -3.03 -3.14
N GLN A 133 -3.81 -3.91 -2.28
CA GLN A 133 -3.00 -4.77 -1.41
C GLN A 133 -2.15 -5.78 -2.20
N GLU A 134 -2.62 -6.26 -3.35
CA GLU A 134 -1.85 -7.15 -4.21
C GLU A 134 -0.58 -6.45 -4.73
N HIS A 135 -0.70 -5.20 -5.15
CA HIS A 135 0.47 -4.40 -5.56
C HIS A 135 1.45 -4.15 -4.41
N LEU A 136 0.95 -3.90 -3.20
CA LEU A 136 1.81 -3.73 -2.01
C LEU A 136 2.52 -5.03 -1.61
N ASP A 137 1.83 -6.17 -1.70
CA ASP A 137 2.41 -7.49 -1.45
C ASP A 137 3.46 -7.85 -2.51
N GLU A 138 3.20 -7.54 -3.78
CA GLU A 138 4.19 -7.66 -4.85
C GLU A 138 5.40 -6.76 -4.56
N ALA A 139 5.18 -5.49 -4.21
CA ALA A 139 6.26 -4.55 -3.88
C ALA A 139 7.16 -5.07 -2.76
N LEU A 140 6.59 -5.63 -1.68
CA LEU A 140 7.38 -6.28 -0.61
C LEU A 140 8.21 -7.45 -1.11
N SER A 141 7.62 -8.30 -1.96
CA SER A 141 8.31 -9.44 -2.56
C SER A 141 9.50 -9.00 -3.42
N VAL A 142 9.28 -7.99 -4.28
CA VAL A 142 10.33 -7.40 -5.13
C VAL A 142 11.41 -6.73 -4.30
N ALA A 143 11.04 -5.93 -3.29
CA ALA A 143 11.97 -5.28 -2.37
C ALA A 143 12.83 -6.29 -1.61
N LYS A 144 12.24 -7.41 -1.19
CA LYS A 144 12.98 -8.51 -0.53
C LYS A 144 14.02 -9.14 -1.46
N ARG A 145 13.73 -9.23 -2.77
CA ARG A 145 14.72 -9.69 -3.75
C ARG A 145 15.89 -8.71 -3.88
N ALA A 146 15.66 -7.39 -3.77
CA ALA A 146 16.75 -6.41 -3.73
C ALA A 146 17.70 -6.67 -2.54
N ILE A 147 17.15 -6.88 -1.33
CA ILE A 147 17.92 -7.23 -0.13
C ILE A 147 18.68 -8.54 -0.30
N ASN A 148 18.05 -9.56 -0.90
CA ASN A 148 18.71 -10.85 -1.13
C ASN A 148 19.82 -10.78 -2.18
N ALA A 149 19.68 -9.88 -3.17
CA ALA A 149 20.69 -9.66 -4.19
C ALA A 149 21.95 -9.02 -3.61
N ASP A 150 21.78 -8.03 -2.71
CA ASP A 150 22.88 -7.44 -1.93
C ASP A 150 22.40 -6.93 -0.56
N PRO A 151 22.70 -7.65 0.53
CA PRO A 151 22.34 -7.23 1.89
C PRO A 151 23.08 -5.98 2.38
N GLU A 152 24.16 -5.54 1.71
CA GLU A 152 24.93 -4.34 2.05
C GLU A 152 24.58 -3.15 1.15
N ALA A 153 23.55 -3.26 0.30
CA ALA A 153 22.97 -2.14 -0.45
C ALA A 153 21.78 -1.54 0.31
N ALA A 154 21.86 -0.25 0.66
CA ALA A 154 20.85 0.42 1.48
C ALA A 154 19.48 0.54 0.79
N GLU A 155 19.46 0.61 -0.55
CA GLU A 155 18.28 0.78 -1.38
C GLU A 155 17.24 -0.32 -1.12
N GLY A 156 17.68 -1.59 -1.07
CA GLY A 156 16.80 -2.73 -0.85
C GLY A 156 16.10 -2.66 0.51
N TRP A 157 16.82 -2.27 1.55
CA TRP A 157 16.27 -2.10 2.90
C TRP A 157 15.28 -0.93 2.97
N ALA A 158 15.60 0.19 2.31
CA ALA A 158 14.76 1.37 2.32
C ALA A 158 13.43 1.18 1.57
N VAL A 159 13.44 0.57 0.38
CA VAL A 159 12.19 0.32 -0.37
C VAL A 159 11.35 -0.77 0.29
N TYR A 160 11.97 -1.74 0.96
CA TYR A 160 11.24 -2.70 1.80
C TYR A 160 10.56 -2.01 2.97
N ALA A 161 11.27 -1.08 3.63
CA ALA A 161 10.68 -0.24 4.68
C ALA A 161 9.51 0.59 4.15
N MET A 162 9.64 1.21 2.98
CA MET A 162 8.55 1.96 2.33
C MET A 162 7.33 1.06 2.11
N ALA A 163 7.51 -0.15 1.57
CA ALA A 163 6.40 -1.06 1.36
C ALA A 163 5.70 -1.44 2.68
N LEU A 164 6.47 -1.61 3.77
CA LEU A 164 5.91 -1.85 5.11
C LEU A 164 5.11 -0.65 5.65
N VAL A 165 5.57 0.59 5.43
CA VAL A 165 4.83 1.82 5.79
C VAL A 165 3.46 1.85 5.11
N TRP A 166 3.41 1.52 3.82
CA TRP A 166 2.16 1.52 3.05
C TRP A 166 1.22 0.36 3.41
N GLN A 167 1.73 -0.68 4.09
CA GLN A 167 0.95 -1.75 4.69
C GLN A 167 0.60 -1.51 6.17
N ASP A 168 0.86 -0.32 6.72
CA ASP A 168 0.66 0.02 8.14
C ASP A 168 1.48 -0.86 9.12
N ARG A 169 2.59 -1.46 8.63
CA ARG A 169 3.51 -2.30 9.41
C ARG A 169 4.66 -1.46 9.97
N ASN A 170 4.30 -0.39 10.67
CA ASN A 170 5.17 0.74 11.01
C ASN A 170 6.40 0.36 11.87
N ALA A 171 6.22 -0.53 12.85
CA ALA A 171 7.32 -0.95 13.71
C ALA A 171 8.41 -1.74 12.94
N GLU A 172 7.99 -2.58 12.00
CA GLU A 172 8.92 -3.26 11.10
C GLU A 172 9.57 -2.24 10.17
N ALA A 173 8.78 -1.35 9.58
CA ALA A 173 9.29 -0.32 8.67
C ALA A 173 10.43 0.49 9.28
N ILE A 174 10.28 0.93 10.53
CA ILE A 174 11.33 1.65 11.27
C ILE A 174 12.60 0.79 11.37
N SER A 175 12.49 -0.49 11.74
CA SER A 175 13.66 -1.37 11.84
C SER A 175 14.39 -1.55 10.50
N TYR A 176 13.67 -1.71 9.39
CA TYR A 176 14.28 -1.89 8.08
C TYR A 176 14.88 -0.59 7.54
N ALA A 177 14.21 0.55 7.76
CA ALA A 177 14.75 1.86 7.39
C ALA A 177 15.98 2.23 8.22
N SER A 178 16.00 1.92 9.53
CA SER A 178 17.19 2.08 10.37
C SER A 178 18.36 1.25 9.84
N ARG A 179 18.11 0.02 9.36
CA ARG A 179 19.17 -0.79 8.74
C ARG A 179 19.73 -0.15 7.47
N ALA A 180 18.89 0.48 6.65
CA ALA A 180 19.37 1.25 5.49
C ALA A 180 20.31 2.39 5.91
N LEU A 181 19.98 3.11 6.98
CA LEU A 181 20.81 4.19 7.53
C LEU A 181 22.09 3.70 8.22
N GLU A 182 22.10 2.50 8.80
CA GLU A 182 23.33 1.88 9.33
C GLU A 182 24.33 1.56 8.20
N ILE A 183 23.84 1.09 7.06
CA ILE A 183 24.65 0.77 5.88
C ILE A 183 25.11 2.06 5.22
N GLN A 184 24.18 2.99 5.00
CA GLN A 184 24.41 4.24 4.32
C GLN A 184 23.78 5.40 5.11
N PRO A 185 24.54 6.09 5.99
CA PRO A 185 24.03 7.16 6.83
C PRO A 185 23.48 8.37 6.07
N ASP A 186 23.92 8.59 4.83
CA ASP A 186 23.43 9.66 3.95
C ASP A 186 22.24 9.23 3.06
N PHE A 187 21.67 8.04 3.30
CA PHE A 187 20.43 7.60 2.62
C PHE A 187 19.19 8.24 3.25
N VAL A 188 19.12 9.58 3.22
CA VAL A 188 18.09 10.42 3.86
C VAL A 188 16.65 10.03 3.48
N MET A 189 16.46 9.39 2.32
CA MET A 189 15.15 8.87 1.94
C MET A 189 14.60 7.86 2.96
N ALA A 190 15.46 7.05 3.59
CA ALA A 190 15.03 6.16 4.68
C ALA A 190 14.56 6.92 5.93
N GLN A 191 15.12 8.10 6.24
CA GLN A 191 14.61 8.95 7.34
C GLN A 191 13.19 9.42 7.05
N ALA A 192 12.86 9.77 5.79
CA ALA A 192 11.49 10.12 5.43
C ALA A 192 10.51 8.95 5.65
N PHE A 193 10.93 7.71 5.43
CA PHE A 193 10.09 6.55 5.72
C PHE A 193 9.92 6.30 7.23
N ILE A 194 10.97 6.55 8.04
CA ILE A 194 10.87 6.52 9.51
C ILE A 194 9.88 7.57 10.01
N ALA A 195 10.00 8.82 9.52
CA ALA A 195 9.09 9.89 9.88
C ALA A 195 7.62 9.55 9.54
N GLN A 196 7.38 9.01 8.34
CA GLN A 196 6.04 8.55 7.94
C GLN A 196 5.52 7.40 8.83
N ALA A 197 6.39 6.45 9.19
CA ALA A 197 6.03 5.35 10.08
C ALA A 197 5.69 5.83 11.51
N TYR A 198 6.42 6.81 12.04
CA TYR A 198 6.08 7.44 13.32
C TYR A 198 4.74 8.19 13.24
N TRP A 199 4.48 8.89 12.13
CA TRP A 199 3.21 9.56 11.90
C TRP A 199 2.03 8.57 11.92
N GLN A 200 2.11 7.48 11.14
CA GLN A 200 1.07 6.43 11.11
C GLN A 200 0.94 5.69 12.45
N SER A 201 2.00 5.64 13.25
CA SER A 201 1.98 5.11 14.62
C SER A 201 1.38 6.07 15.64
N ASN A 202 0.87 7.24 15.21
CA ASN A 202 0.34 8.30 16.07
C ASN A 202 1.37 8.83 17.07
N LEU A 203 2.61 9.04 16.59
CA LEU A 203 3.75 9.60 17.33
C LEU A 203 4.22 10.90 16.63
N PRO A 204 3.41 11.98 16.64
CA PRO A 204 3.63 13.16 15.81
C PRO A 204 4.91 13.91 16.17
N GLU A 205 5.30 13.97 17.45
CA GLU A 205 6.52 14.67 17.86
C GLU A 205 7.79 13.99 17.34
N LEU A 206 7.78 12.65 17.24
CA LEU A 206 8.89 11.90 16.65
C LEU A 206 8.90 12.05 15.12
N ALA A 207 7.72 12.01 14.48
CA ALA A 207 7.60 12.23 13.05
C ALA A 207 8.14 13.61 12.64
N GLU A 208 7.76 14.66 13.37
CA GLU A 208 8.20 16.04 13.12
C GLU A 208 9.72 16.20 13.35
N ALA A 209 10.26 15.58 14.40
CA ALA A 209 11.69 15.62 14.68
C ALA A 209 12.51 14.97 13.55
N GLU A 210 12.14 13.76 13.13
CA GLU A 210 12.82 13.02 12.06
C GLU A 210 12.74 13.74 10.72
N ILE A 211 11.56 14.27 10.35
CA ILE A 211 11.43 14.97 9.07
C ILE A 211 12.19 16.31 9.07
N THR A 212 12.26 16.98 10.22
CA THR A 212 13.06 18.20 10.38
C THR A 212 14.55 17.91 10.24
N GLU A 213 15.03 16.80 10.82
CA GLU A 213 16.41 16.35 10.65
C GLU A 213 16.73 16.05 9.18
N ALA A 214 15.85 15.32 8.48
CA ALA A 214 16.01 15.03 7.06
C ALA A 214 16.09 16.31 6.19
N VAL A 215 15.24 17.31 6.46
CA VAL A 215 15.26 18.61 5.77
C VAL A 215 16.55 19.39 6.06
N ASN A 216 17.04 19.35 7.30
CA ASN A 216 18.31 19.98 7.67
C ASN A 216 19.48 19.32 6.94
N PHE A 217 19.50 17.99 6.86
CA PHE A 217 20.51 17.25 6.12
C PHE A 217 20.52 17.64 4.64
N LEU A 218 19.34 17.73 3.99
CA LEU A 218 19.25 18.17 2.59
C LEU A 218 19.89 19.56 2.37
N ARG A 219 19.70 20.48 3.33
CA ARG A 219 20.28 21.82 3.27
C ARG A 219 21.80 21.80 3.42
N GLU A 220 22.35 20.88 4.21
CA GLU A 220 23.79 20.75 4.47
C GLU A 220 24.53 19.97 3.38
N ALA A 221 23.93 18.92 2.83
CA ALA A 221 24.55 18.02 1.85
C ALA A 221 24.85 18.71 0.50
N GLY A 222 24.21 19.85 0.20
CA GLY A 222 24.45 20.65 -1.01
C GLY A 222 23.91 20.05 -2.31
N SER A 223 23.70 18.73 -2.37
CA SER A 223 23.02 18.04 -3.46
C SER A 223 22.38 16.73 -3.00
N ALA A 224 21.14 16.48 -3.43
CA ALA A 224 20.47 15.20 -3.34
C ALA A 224 19.74 14.93 -4.65
N SER A 225 19.31 13.70 -4.89
CA SER A 225 18.52 13.39 -6.09
C SER A 225 17.17 14.13 -6.03
N PRO A 226 16.61 14.54 -7.18
CA PRO A 226 15.25 15.10 -7.25
C PRO A 226 14.19 14.24 -6.54
N GLU A 227 14.32 12.92 -6.66
CA GLU A 227 13.45 11.93 -6.02
C GLU A 227 13.55 11.98 -4.49
N THR A 228 14.77 12.02 -3.93
CA THR A 228 14.97 12.13 -2.48
C THR A 228 14.40 13.44 -1.94
N ILE A 229 14.64 14.55 -2.64
CA ILE A 229 14.11 15.87 -2.26
C ILE A 229 12.58 15.84 -2.28
N ALA A 230 11.98 15.32 -3.35
CA ALA A 230 10.53 15.20 -3.48
C ALA A 230 9.93 14.32 -2.39
N GLN A 231 10.52 13.17 -2.08
CA GLN A 231 10.02 12.26 -1.04
C GLN A 231 10.04 12.89 0.35
N ILE A 232 11.12 13.63 0.69
CA ILE A 232 11.22 14.29 2.00
C ILE A 232 10.17 15.38 2.13
N PHE A 233 10.05 16.27 1.13
CA PHE A 233 9.05 17.33 1.18
C PHE A 233 7.62 16.81 1.09
N ARG A 234 7.38 15.71 0.38
CA ARG A 234 6.11 15.00 0.39
C ARG A 234 5.76 14.48 1.78
N THR A 235 6.69 13.79 2.45
CA THR A 235 6.47 13.31 3.83
C THR A 235 6.25 14.47 4.79
N GLN A 236 6.98 15.58 4.63
CA GLN A 236 6.77 16.79 5.43
C GLN A 236 5.36 17.36 5.22
N GLY A 237 4.90 17.44 3.97
CA GLY A 237 3.54 17.85 3.63
C GLY A 237 2.50 16.96 4.31
N LEU A 238 2.68 15.63 4.24
CA LEU A 238 1.79 14.65 4.87
C LEU A 238 1.69 14.82 6.39
N ILE A 239 2.81 15.10 7.06
CA ILE A 239 2.83 15.33 8.51
C ILE A 239 2.10 16.63 8.86
N TYR A 240 2.39 17.74 8.18
CA TYR A 240 1.74 19.02 8.47
C TYR A 240 0.26 19.05 8.10
N GLU A 241 -0.14 18.35 7.03
CA GLU A 241 -1.54 18.15 6.66
C GLU A 241 -2.31 17.53 7.83
N GLY A 242 -1.74 16.49 8.44
CA GLY A 242 -2.31 15.81 9.58
C GLY A 242 -2.29 16.61 10.89
N LEU A 243 -1.33 17.53 11.04
CA LEU A 243 -1.29 18.51 12.13
C LEU A 243 -2.27 19.68 11.92
N LEU A 244 -3.00 19.69 10.78
CA LEU A 244 -3.91 20.76 10.37
C LEU A 244 -3.21 22.10 10.08
N GLU A 245 -1.89 22.08 9.87
CA GLU A 245 -1.12 23.23 9.41
C GLU A 245 -1.15 23.26 7.87
N ARG A 246 -2.31 23.66 7.37
CA ARG A 246 -2.68 23.54 5.95
C ARG A 246 -1.74 24.29 5.01
N GLU A 247 -1.34 25.51 5.38
CA GLU A 247 -0.45 26.33 4.57
C GLU A 247 0.98 25.75 4.51
N THR A 248 1.52 25.27 5.63
CA THR A 248 2.86 24.66 5.66
C THR A 248 2.88 23.32 4.94
N ALA A 249 1.77 22.57 4.96
CA ALA A 249 1.60 21.36 4.17
C ALA A 249 1.66 21.65 2.66
N ILE A 250 0.90 22.64 2.18
CA ILE A 250 0.92 23.08 0.77
C ILE A 250 2.34 23.52 0.37
N GLU A 251 3.01 24.34 1.17
CA GLU A 251 4.38 24.79 0.89
C GLU A 251 5.36 23.61 0.74
N ALA A 252 5.23 22.59 1.58
CA ALA A 252 6.04 21.38 1.48
C ALA A 252 5.72 20.60 0.20
N TYR A 253 4.45 20.38 -0.14
CA TYR A 253 4.08 19.69 -1.38
C TYR A 253 4.52 20.46 -2.64
N GLU A 254 4.47 21.79 -2.64
CA GLU A 254 5.00 22.60 -3.75
C GLU A 254 6.51 22.40 -3.92
N ARG A 255 7.28 22.42 -2.82
CA ARG A 255 8.73 22.11 -2.89
C ARG A 255 9.01 20.69 -3.39
N ALA A 256 8.15 19.74 -3.06
CA ALA A 256 8.26 18.38 -3.59
C ALA A 256 8.03 18.35 -5.11
N ARG A 257 7.03 19.09 -5.59
CA ARG A 257 6.69 19.22 -7.01
C ARG A 257 7.77 19.97 -7.79
N GLU A 258 8.34 21.02 -7.22
CA GLU A 258 9.47 21.76 -7.81
C GLU A 258 10.68 20.85 -8.03
N ALA A 259 10.96 19.96 -7.06
CA ALA A 259 12.05 19.01 -7.17
C ALA A 259 11.79 17.94 -8.23
N ALA A 260 10.57 17.38 -8.27
CA ALA A 260 10.19 16.33 -9.21
C ALA A 260 8.91 16.71 -9.99
N PRO A 261 9.01 17.59 -11.02
CA PRO A 261 7.83 18.12 -11.71
C PRO A 261 7.05 17.07 -12.50
N HIS A 262 7.69 15.96 -12.86
CA HIS A 262 7.07 14.83 -13.55
C HIS A 262 6.51 13.76 -12.60
N ALA A 263 6.67 13.93 -11.28
CA ALA A 263 6.15 13.00 -10.29
C ALA A 263 4.64 13.21 -10.10
N THR A 264 3.82 12.54 -10.91
CA THR A 264 2.36 12.75 -10.92
C THR A 264 1.68 12.46 -9.58
N PHE A 265 2.21 11.55 -8.77
CA PHE A 265 1.70 11.30 -7.41
C PHE A 265 1.87 12.51 -6.47
N VAL A 266 2.94 13.29 -6.62
CA VAL A 266 3.15 14.52 -5.83
C VAL A 266 2.14 15.59 -6.26
N ALA A 267 1.89 15.73 -7.57
CA ALA A 267 0.87 16.64 -8.07
C ALA A 267 -0.54 16.25 -7.58
N ALA A 268 -0.84 14.95 -7.51
CA ALA A 268 -2.10 14.45 -6.96
C ALA A 268 -2.27 14.81 -5.49
N GLU A 269 -1.25 14.61 -4.66
CA GLU A 269 -1.31 14.93 -3.23
C GLU A 269 -1.38 16.43 -2.96
N LEU A 270 -0.62 17.23 -3.70
CA LEU A 270 -0.72 18.69 -3.66
C LEU A 270 -2.15 19.17 -3.99
N ALA A 271 -2.75 18.60 -5.05
CA ALA A 271 -4.11 18.93 -5.43
C ALA A 271 -5.15 18.49 -4.38
N LEU A 272 -4.95 17.33 -3.73
CA LEU A 272 -5.80 16.90 -2.61
C LEU A 272 -5.70 17.88 -1.42
N SER A 273 -4.51 18.40 -1.12
CA SER A 273 -4.30 19.42 -0.08
C SER A 273 -5.03 20.72 -0.44
N TYR A 274 -4.88 21.21 -1.68
CA TYR A 274 -5.64 22.38 -2.16
C TYR A 274 -7.15 22.18 -2.10
N TRP A 275 -7.64 21.02 -2.53
CA TRP A 275 -9.07 20.69 -2.45
C TRP A 275 -9.57 20.62 -1.00
N GLY A 276 -8.83 19.99 -0.09
CA GLY A 276 -9.15 19.95 1.34
C GLY A 276 -9.21 21.34 1.99
N ASN A 277 -8.59 22.33 1.35
CA ASN A 277 -8.55 23.74 1.74
C ASN A 277 -9.57 24.63 1.00
N GLY A 278 -10.48 24.04 0.21
CA GLY A 278 -11.49 24.79 -0.54
C GLY A 278 -10.91 25.63 -1.68
N GLN A 279 -9.78 25.19 -2.24
CA GLN A 279 -9.12 25.79 -3.40
C GLN A 279 -9.25 24.85 -4.60
N GLU A 280 -10.49 24.47 -4.93
CA GLU A 280 -10.81 23.49 -5.97
C GLU A 280 -10.28 23.88 -7.34
N GLU A 281 -10.33 25.17 -7.70
CA GLU A 281 -9.82 25.63 -8.99
C GLU A 281 -8.31 25.44 -9.12
N ILE A 282 -7.56 25.72 -8.04
CA ILE A 282 -6.10 25.53 -8.02
C ILE A 282 -5.77 24.04 -8.05
N ALA A 283 -6.52 23.21 -7.32
CA ALA A 283 -6.36 21.75 -7.37
C ALA A 283 -6.53 21.21 -8.80
N ILE A 284 -7.56 21.66 -9.52
CA ILE A 284 -7.79 21.28 -10.93
C ILE A 284 -6.65 21.78 -11.82
N GLU A 285 -6.14 23.00 -11.62
CA GLU A 285 -5.01 23.56 -12.37
C GLU A 285 -3.76 22.71 -12.20
N VAL A 286 -3.36 22.40 -10.96
CA VAL A 286 -2.22 21.54 -10.62
C VAL A 286 -2.31 20.17 -11.33
N LEU A 287 -3.46 19.50 -11.22
CA LEU A 287 -3.69 18.21 -11.87
C LEU A 287 -3.65 18.32 -13.39
N SER A 288 -4.27 19.36 -13.95
CA SER A 288 -4.35 19.57 -15.40
C SER A 288 -2.98 19.85 -16.00
N GLU A 289 -2.15 20.66 -15.35
CA GLU A 289 -0.77 20.90 -15.75
C GLU A 289 0.05 19.61 -15.75
N SER A 290 -0.05 18.80 -14.69
CA SER A 290 0.64 17.50 -14.62
C SER A 290 0.14 16.54 -15.71
N LEU A 291 -1.17 16.56 -16.00
CA LEU A 291 -1.77 15.77 -17.07
C LEU A 291 -1.34 16.22 -18.48
N THR A 292 -0.91 17.48 -18.67
CA THR A 292 -0.32 17.90 -19.97
C THR A 292 1.01 17.20 -20.25
N GLN A 293 1.77 16.92 -19.19
CA GLN A 293 3.06 16.25 -19.26
C GLN A 293 2.89 14.73 -19.38
N ASN A 294 1.91 14.17 -18.67
CA ASN A 294 1.51 12.78 -18.79
C ASN A 294 0.01 12.65 -19.14
N PRO A 295 -0.36 12.71 -20.44
CA PRO A 295 -1.76 12.65 -20.87
C PRO A 295 -2.46 11.31 -20.62
N ARG A 296 -1.73 10.29 -20.19
CA ARG A 296 -2.24 8.94 -19.96
C ARG A 296 -2.31 8.57 -18.48
N ASP A 297 -2.08 9.51 -17.58
CA ASP A 297 -2.19 9.25 -16.14
C ASP A 297 -3.67 9.16 -15.72
N THR A 298 -4.10 7.94 -15.39
CA THR A 298 -5.48 7.66 -14.97
C THR A 298 -5.76 8.12 -13.55
N THR A 299 -4.75 8.18 -12.69
CA THR A 299 -4.87 8.68 -11.32
C THR A 299 -5.17 10.17 -11.31
N LEU A 300 -4.50 10.97 -12.17
CA LEU A 300 -4.82 12.40 -12.31
C LEU A 300 -6.24 12.62 -12.84
N LEU A 301 -6.66 11.88 -13.88
CA LEU A 301 -8.01 11.94 -14.41
C LEU A 301 -9.07 11.57 -13.37
N PHE A 302 -8.78 10.55 -12.55
CA PHE A 302 -9.63 10.16 -11.44
C PHE A 302 -9.79 11.30 -10.42
N PHE A 303 -8.71 11.93 -9.96
CA PHE A 303 -8.83 13.05 -9.01
C PHE A 303 -9.52 14.28 -9.60
N ILE A 304 -9.23 14.63 -10.86
CA ILE A 304 -9.96 15.69 -11.57
C ILE A 304 -11.46 15.39 -11.55
N SER A 305 -11.85 14.15 -11.85
CA SER A 305 -13.26 13.77 -11.84
C SER A 305 -13.90 13.93 -10.47
N ARG A 306 -13.22 13.52 -9.39
CA ARG A 306 -13.70 13.66 -8.02
C ARG A 306 -13.92 15.11 -7.60
N ILE A 307 -12.99 16.00 -7.96
CA ILE A 307 -13.12 17.43 -7.66
C ILE A 307 -14.31 18.02 -8.44
N TYR A 308 -14.46 17.70 -9.73
CA TYR A 308 -15.63 18.13 -10.50
C TYR A 308 -16.96 17.58 -9.94
N THR A 309 -16.98 16.34 -9.45
CA THR A 309 -18.16 15.78 -8.77
C THR A 309 -18.52 16.61 -7.55
N ASN A 310 -17.53 17.00 -6.74
CA ASN A 310 -17.74 17.82 -5.55
C ASN A 310 -18.26 19.23 -5.87
N LEU A 311 -17.80 19.81 -6.97
CA LEU A 311 -18.31 21.07 -7.52
C LEU A 311 -19.72 20.96 -8.13
N GLY A 312 -20.30 19.74 -8.18
CA GLY A 312 -21.59 19.49 -8.81
C GLY A 312 -21.56 19.49 -10.35
N ASN A 313 -20.36 19.54 -10.95
CA ASN A 313 -20.19 19.50 -12.40
C ASN A 313 -20.09 18.06 -12.91
N ALA A 314 -21.25 17.40 -12.99
CA ALA A 314 -21.34 16.01 -13.44
C ALA A 314 -20.84 15.79 -14.88
N SER A 315 -20.93 16.81 -15.75
CA SER A 315 -20.51 16.70 -17.16
C SER A 315 -19.00 16.55 -17.28
N ASP A 316 -18.23 17.40 -16.60
CA ASP A 316 -16.77 17.35 -16.67
C ASP A 316 -16.20 16.17 -15.89
N ALA A 317 -16.82 15.80 -14.76
CA ALA A 317 -16.50 14.58 -14.04
C ALA A 317 -16.65 13.33 -14.92
N THR A 318 -17.78 13.20 -15.62
CA THR A 318 -18.04 12.06 -16.51
C THR A 318 -17.05 12.02 -17.67
N GLN A 319 -16.73 13.16 -18.30
CA GLN A 319 -15.74 13.21 -19.38
C GLN A 319 -14.35 12.76 -18.92
N ALA A 320 -13.91 13.17 -17.73
CA ALA A 320 -12.63 12.74 -17.15
C ALA A 320 -12.60 11.23 -16.89
N LEU A 321 -13.70 10.68 -16.34
CA LEU A 321 -13.84 9.24 -16.11
C LEU A 321 -13.90 8.42 -17.40
N GLU A 322 -14.62 8.90 -18.42
CA GLU A 322 -14.66 8.25 -19.74
C GLU A 322 -13.27 8.19 -20.37
N ARG A 323 -12.51 9.30 -20.31
CA ARG A 323 -11.11 9.31 -20.77
C ARG A 323 -10.24 8.36 -19.95
N CYS A 324 -10.44 8.29 -18.64
CA CYS A 324 -9.73 7.35 -17.78
C CYS A 324 -9.96 5.90 -18.21
N VAL A 325 -11.22 5.49 -18.40
CA VAL A 325 -11.60 4.13 -18.84
C VAL A 325 -11.13 3.86 -20.27
N GLN A 326 -11.07 4.85 -21.15
CA GLN A 326 -10.48 4.69 -22.49
C GLN A 326 -8.97 4.42 -22.44
N ILE A 327 -8.24 5.03 -21.49
CA ILE A 327 -6.80 4.84 -21.34
C ILE A 327 -6.48 3.51 -20.66
N ASN A 328 -7.17 3.22 -19.55
CA ASN A 328 -7.08 1.96 -18.83
C ASN A 328 -8.49 1.38 -18.64
N PRO A 329 -8.91 0.44 -19.49
CA PRO A 329 -10.22 -0.20 -19.38
C PRO A 329 -10.44 -0.99 -18.09
N ASN A 330 -9.40 -1.26 -17.30
CA ASN A 330 -9.49 -2.05 -16.07
C ASN A 330 -9.21 -1.22 -14.82
N ASP A 331 -9.11 0.11 -14.91
CA ASP A 331 -8.97 0.98 -13.73
C ASP A 331 -10.28 0.95 -12.91
N PHE A 332 -10.30 0.12 -11.86
CA PHE A 332 -11.52 -0.12 -11.09
C PHE A 332 -12.08 1.16 -10.46
N ARG A 333 -11.23 2.13 -10.12
CA ARG A 333 -11.63 3.42 -9.51
C ARG A 333 -12.45 4.23 -10.51
N CYS A 334 -11.97 4.32 -11.74
CA CYS A 334 -12.69 5.04 -12.78
C CYS A 334 -13.96 4.30 -13.23
N LEU A 335 -13.91 2.96 -13.31
CA LEU A 335 -15.07 2.13 -13.62
C LEU A 335 -16.17 2.25 -12.55
N SER A 336 -15.81 2.22 -11.27
CA SER A 336 -16.72 2.40 -10.13
C SER A 336 -17.47 3.73 -10.23
N TRP A 337 -16.73 4.84 -10.34
CA TRP A 337 -17.35 6.16 -10.37
C TRP A 337 -18.17 6.40 -11.64
N LEU A 338 -17.69 5.96 -12.81
CA LEU A 338 -18.45 6.05 -14.06
C LEU A 338 -19.72 5.19 -14.00
N GLY A 339 -19.60 3.98 -13.45
CA GLY A 339 -20.73 3.09 -13.20
C GLY A 339 -21.79 3.73 -12.30
N GLY A 340 -21.36 4.44 -11.25
CA GLY A 340 -22.27 5.20 -10.40
C GLY A 340 -22.95 6.36 -11.10
N TYR A 341 -22.24 7.10 -11.96
CA TYR A 341 -22.86 8.12 -12.81
C TYR A 341 -23.92 7.51 -13.74
N ARG A 342 -23.62 6.38 -14.39
CA ARG A 342 -24.60 5.65 -15.22
C ARG A 342 -25.79 5.15 -14.41
N PHE A 343 -25.57 4.69 -13.18
CA PHE A 343 -26.63 4.28 -12.27
C PHE A 343 -27.60 5.42 -11.94
N TYR A 344 -27.08 6.58 -11.51
CA TYR A 344 -27.94 7.74 -11.19
C TYR A 344 -28.60 8.34 -12.43
N ALA A 345 -28.00 8.18 -13.61
CA ALA A 345 -28.61 8.49 -14.91
C ALA A 345 -29.68 7.46 -15.36
N GLN A 346 -29.96 6.43 -14.55
CA GLN A 346 -30.89 5.33 -14.84
C GLN A 346 -30.50 4.47 -16.04
N GLN A 347 -29.23 4.53 -16.45
CA GLN A 347 -28.65 3.71 -17.51
C GLN A 347 -28.18 2.37 -16.92
N TYR A 348 -29.11 1.61 -16.34
CA TYR A 348 -28.80 0.45 -15.50
C TYR A 348 -28.01 -0.65 -16.22
N THR A 349 -28.22 -0.85 -17.52
CA THR A 349 -27.47 -1.85 -18.30
C THR A 349 -26.00 -1.48 -18.46
N GLU A 350 -25.69 -0.20 -18.67
CA GLU A 350 -24.30 0.29 -18.73
C GLU A 350 -23.66 0.29 -17.34
N ALA A 351 -24.42 0.69 -16.31
CA ALA A 351 -23.97 0.65 -14.94
C ALA A 351 -23.58 -0.78 -14.51
N ILE A 352 -24.34 -1.80 -14.93
CA ILE A 352 -24.03 -3.20 -14.66
C ILE A 352 -22.66 -3.60 -15.22
N ASP A 353 -22.38 -3.30 -16.50
CA ASP A 353 -21.08 -3.63 -17.11
C ASP A 353 -19.91 -2.99 -16.35
N LEU A 354 -20.02 -1.69 -16.10
CA LEU A 354 -18.95 -0.91 -15.47
C LEU A 354 -18.71 -1.32 -14.02
N LEU A 355 -19.77 -1.44 -13.21
CA LEU A 355 -19.66 -1.81 -11.80
C LEU A 355 -19.21 -3.26 -11.62
N GLN A 356 -19.63 -4.18 -12.49
CA GLN A 356 -19.14 -5.56 -12.46
C GLN A 356 -17.63 -5.60 -12.73
N ARG A 357 -17.16 -4.89 -13.76
CA ARG A 357 -15.72 -4.80 -14.06
C ARG A 357 -14.93 -4.11 -12.96
N ALA A 358 -15.51 -3.11 -12.28
CA ALA A 358 -14.88 -2.48 -11.12
C ALA A 358 -14.70 -3.48 -9.97
N ILE A 359 -15.74 -4.25 -9.65
CA ILE A 359 -15.70 -5.30 -8.62
C ILE A 359 -14.70 -6.40 -8.97
N ASP A 360 -14.73 -6.89 -10.22
CA ASP A 360 -13.78 -7.91 -10.71
C ASP A 360 -12.34 -7.39 -10.68
N GLY A 361 -12.14 -6.08 -10.88
CA GLY A 361 -10.87 -5.37 -10.79
C GLY A 361 -10.42 -5.06 -9.36
N GLY A 362 -11.14 -5.51 -8.33
CA GLY A 362 -10.75 -5.38 -6.93
C GLY A 362 -11.41 -4.23 -6.18
N SER A 363 -12.48 -3.62 -6.71
CA SER A 363 -13.23 -2.62 -5.93
C SER A 363 -13.74 -3.24 -4.62
N ASN A 364 -13.32 -2.62 -3.52
CA ASN A 364 -13.77 -2.94 -2.18
C ASN A 364 -14.74 -1.87 -1.63
N ASP A 365 -15.39 -1.08 -2.49
CA ASP A 365 -16.38 -0.10 -2.04
C ASP A 365 -17.77 -0.77 -1.90
N PRO A 366 -18.36 -0.84 -0.69
CA PRO A 366 -19.71 -1.41 -0.50
C PRO A 366 -20.81 -0.64 -1.26
N ALA A 367 -20.54 0.60 -1.69
CA ALA A 367 -21.42 1.35 -2.58
C ALA A 367 -21.49 0.72 -3.97
N ASP A 368 -20.40 0.19 -4.53
CA ASP A 368 -20.39 -0.42 -5.86
C ASP A 368 -21.27 -1.68 -5.89
N TRP A 369 -21.14 -2.54 -4.87
CA TRP A 369 -21.96 -3.73 -4.70
C TRP A 369 -23.45 -3.39 -4.57
N TRP A 370 -23.77 -2.33 -3.81
CA TRP A 370 -25.14 -1.84 -3.69
C TRP A 370 -25.66 -1.27 -5.00
N GLN A 371 -24.88 -0.45 -5.72
CA GLN A 371 -25.29 0.15 -6.99
C GLN A 371 -25.49 -0.92 -8.07
N LEU A 372 -24.62 -1.94 -8.12
CA LEU A 372 -24.76 -3.07 -9.04
C LEU A 372 -26.02 -3.88 -8.72
N GLY A 373 -26.22 -4.24 -7.45
CA GLY A 373 -27.43 -4.93 -7.02
C GLY A 373 -28.71 -4.12 -7.29
N ARG A 374 -28.69 -2.80 -7.07
CA ARG A 374 -29.81 -1.91 -7.40
C ARG A 374 -30.06 -1.83 -8.90
N SER A 375 -29.01 -1.85 -9.70
CA SER A 375 -29.14 -1.88 -11.17
C SER A 375 -29.84 -3.16 -11.62
N TYR A 376 -29.47 -4.32 -11.06
CA TYR A 376 -30.16 -5.60 -11.30
C TYR A 376 -31.61 -5.60 -10.80
N TYR A 377 -31.89 -5.01 -9.64
CA TYR A 377 -33.24 -4.83 -9.13
C TYR A 377 -34.12 -4.05 -10.10
N TRP A 378 -33.64 -2.91 -10.62
CA TRP A 378 -34.41 -2.06 -11.54
C TRP A 378 -34.69 -2.72 -12.90
N ILE A 379 -33.87 -3.68 -13.32
CA ILE A 379 -34.14 -4.50 -14.52
C ILE A 379 -34.91 -5.80 -14.19
N GLY A 380 -35.40 -5.95 -12.96
CA GLY A 380 -36.28 -7.05 -12.53
C GLY A 380 -35.57 -8.34 -12.12
N GLN A 381 -34.26 -8.31 -11.86
CA GLN A 381 -33.44 -9.49 -11.55
C GLN A 381 -33.04 -9.56 -10.07
N CYS A 382 -34.03 -9.66 -9.17
CA CYS A 382 -33.77 -9.77 -7.73
C CYS A 382 -32.91 -10.99 -7.34
N GLU A 383 -33.03 -12.10 -8.07
CA GLU A 383 -32.23 -13.31 -7.81
C GLU A 383 -30.72 -13.05 -7.93
N VAL A 384 -30.33 -12.15 -8.84
CA VAL A 384 -28.93 -11.72 -9.02
C VAL A 384 -28.55 -10.61 -8.04
N ALA A 385 -29.48 -9.71 -7.72
CA ALA A 385 -29.23 -8.57 -6.84
C ALA A 385 -28.95 -8.98 -5.38
N ILE A 386 -29.64 -9.98 -4.85
CA ILE A 386 -29.54 -10.41 -3.44
C ILE A 386 -28.10 -10.80 -3.03
N PRO A 387 -27.38 -11.70 -3.74
CA PRO A 387 -26.01 -12.04 -3.35
C PRO A 387 -25.06 -10.83 -3.40
N LEU A 388 -25.26 -9.90 -4.34
CA LEU A 388 -24.48 -8.67 -4.44
C LEU A 388 -24.71 -7.77 -3.22
N PHE A 389 -25.96 -7.59 -2.80
CA PHE A 389 -26.29 -6.85 -1.59
C PHE A 389 -25.66 -7.49 -0.34
N ARG A 390 -25.69 -8.81 -0.21
CA ARG A 390 -25.07 -9.50 0.94
C ARG A 390 -23.55 -9.30 0.98
N GLN A 391 -22.89 -9.35 -0.17
CA GLN A 391 -21.45 -9.11 -0.24
C GLN A 391 -21.12 -7.66 0.12
N GLY A 392 -21.84 -6.69 -0.44
CA GLY A 392 -21.72 -5.28 -0.05
C GLY A 392 -21.97 -5.06 1.44
N TYR A 393 -22.91 -5.80 2.05
CA TYR A 393 -23.19 -5.73 3.48
C TYR A 393 -21.98 -6.19 4.29
N SER A 394 -21.38 -7.34 3.95
CA SER A 394 -20.19 -7.87 4.62
C SER A 394 -19.05 -6.85 4.61
N ILE A 395 -18.75 -6.28 3.44
CA ILE A 395 -17.71 -5.25 3.28
C ILE A 395 -18.04 -4.00 4.12
N SER A 396 -19.30 -3.55 4.12
CA SER A 396 -19.72 -2.40 4.93
C SER A 396 -19.63 -2.65 6.44
N VAL A 397 -19.66 -3.91 6.89
CA VAL A 397 -19.44 -4.28 8.30
C VAL A 397 -17.96 -4.22 8.62
N GLU A 398 -17.10 -4.76 7.76
CA GLU A 398 -15.64 -4.71 7.90
C GLU A 398 -15.12 -3.27 7.94
N GLN A 399 -15.73 -2.36 7.17
CA GLN A 399 -15.39 -0.94 7.12
C GLN A 399 -16.13 -0.07 8.14
N GLU A 400 -16.93 -0.67 9.04
CA GLU A 400 -17.74 0.03 10.05
C GLU A 400 -18.68 1.11 9.45
N ASN A 401 -19.12 0.95 8.20
CA ASN A 401 -19.96 1.90 7.47
C ASN A 401 -21.45 1.63 7.72
N ALA A 402 -21.96 2.14 8.85
CA ALA A 402 -23.34 1.93 9.28
C ALA A 402 -24.40 2.53 8.33
N GLU A 403 -24.09 3.62 7.63
CA GLU A 403 -24.99 4.22 6.65
C GLU A 403 -25.23 3.26 5.48
N GLN A 404 -24.14 2.73 4.93
CA GLN A 404 -24.19 1.82 3.80
C GLN A 404 -24.85 0.47 4.19
N GLN A 405 -24.61 -0.02 5.41
CA GLN A 405 -25.35 -1.16 5.97
C GLN A 405 -26.86 -0.94 5.93
N GLY A 406 -27.34 0.24 6.34
CA GLY A 406 -28.75 0.60 6.33
C GLY A 406 -29.35 0.58 4.91
N ARG A 407 -28.66 1.23 3.96
CA ARG A 407 -29.08 1.27 2.53
C ARG A 407 -29.18 -0.12 1.91
N ILE A 408 -28.26 -1.01 2.27
CA ILE A 408 -28.23 -2.38 1.77
C ILE A 408 -29.35 -3.23 2.38
N VAL A 409 -29.62 -3.09 3.68
CA VAL A 409 -30.75 -3.76 4.34
C VAL A 409 -32.09 -3.37 3.71
N GLU A 410 -32.27 -2.09 3.38
CA GLU A 410 -33.46 -1.61 2.66
C GLU A 410 -33.56 -2.24 1.27
N ALA A 411 -32.47 -2.26 0.50
CA ALA A 411 -32.45 -2.85 -0.83
C ALA A 411 -32.75 -4.36 -0.82
N LEU A 412 -32.31 -5.10 0.20
CA LEU A 412 -32.68 -6.51 0.39
C LEU A 412 -34.18 -6.68 0.62
N ARG A 413 -34.81 -5.80 1.40
CA ARG A 413 -36.26 -5.84 1.65
C ARG A 413 -37.08 -5.57 0.39
N ASP A 414 -36.61 -4.69 -0.49
CA ASP A 414 -37.25 -4.45 -1.79
C ASP A 414 -37.32 -5.73 -2.65
N CYS A 415 -36.35 -6.64 -2.49
CA CYS A 415 -36.35 -7.97 -3.10
C CYS A 415 -37.00 -9.07 -2.25
N ASN A 416 -37.72 -8.72 -1.17
CA ASN A 416 -38.28 -9.65 -0.19
C ASN A 416 -37.23 -10.60 0.44
N ALA A 417 -36.00 -10.12 0.62
CA ALA A 417 -34.90 -10.87 1.21
C ALA A 417 -34.45 -10.26 2.55
N THR A 418 -33.67 -11.03 3.32
CA THR A 418 -32.99 -10.58 4.54
C THR A 418 -31.50 -10.94 4.47
N ILE A 419 -30.72 -10.49 5.46
CA ILE A 419 -29.30 -10.83 5.58
C ILE A 419 -29.09 -12.31 5.99
N GLU A 420 -30.04 -12.89 6.73
CA GLU A 420 -29.89 -14.20 7.40
C GLU A 420 -30.43 -15.39 6.58
N GLN A 421 -31.30 -15.12 5.60
CA GLN A 421 -31.66 -16.05 4.53
C GLN A 421 -30.65 -15.91 3.40
#